data_AF-A0A519VLP6-F1
#
_entry.id   AF-A0A519VLP6-F1
#
_cell.length_a   1.000
_cell.length_b   1.000
_cell.length_c   1.000
_cell.angle_alpha   90.00
_cell.angle_beta   90.00
_cell.angle_gamma   90.00
#
_symmetry.space_group_name_H-M   'P 1'
#
loop_
_entity.id
_entity.type
_entity.pdbx_description
1 polymer ?
#
loop_
_entity_poly.entity_id
_entity_poly.type
_entity_poly.pdbx_seq_one_letter_code
_entity_poly.pdbx_strand_id
1 'polypeptide(L)'
;MNNSIQKLYSIANKTERLIIGLMSGTSMDGLDIALCSCKNNGSQTHVELLKFMTMPYQDDFRADVKSIFSRRDADLQKVCLLNELIGIKHADLILQALKNWNVSVEQVDIIASHGQTIFHAPKSLHQLDNYPNATLQIGDGDHIAVKTGIITISDFRQKHLAAGGEGAPLAVYGDYLVFSKTGEDRIMLNIGGIANFTFLPGDRDASKVFSTDVGPGNTLLDQFIQKHFPGEYYDKDGRRAQSGKLNTDLLSALLDNDFFSIEFPKTTGPELFSLVYLMQAQKISNTTDLSKEDVLATLCHFSARGIIDAIKRTIDSSAMPKIFMSGGGMHNPLLVELLKEALPTAVFSTTDELEINPDAKEAVLFALLANENLAGNPINFGDREGVPSVCMGKISLP
;
A
#
# COMPACT_ATOMS: atom_id res chain seq x y z
N MET A 1 15.22 -34.67 16.57
CA MET A 1 14.31 -33.70 15.91
C MET A 1 14.93 -33.31 14.58
N ASN A 2 14.16 -33.10 13.50
CA ASN A 2 14.72 -32.62 12.24
C ASN A 2 15.44 -31.27 12.47
N ASN A 3 16.68 -31.13 11.97
CA ASN A 3 17.53 -29.95 12.25
C ASN A 3 16.89 -28.64 11.77
N SER A 4 16.22 -28.64 10.62
CA SER A 4 15.54 -27.46 10.07
C SER A 4 14.35 -27.06 10.94
N ILE A 5 13.61 -28.03 11.47
CA ILE A 5 12.51 -27.79 12.44
C ILE A 5 13.05 -27.24 13.77
N GLN A 6 14.19 -27.77 14.25
CA GLN A 6 14.83 -27.24 15.45
C GLN A 6 15.32 -25.80 15.24
N LYS A 7 15.94 -25.51 14.09
CA LYS A 7 16.36 -24.15 13.72
C LYS A 7 15.17 -23.19 13.66
N LEU A 8 14.08 -23.59 13.01
CA LEU A 8 12.83 -22.82 12.95
C LEU A 8 12.29 -22.50 14.35
N TYR A 9 12.20 -23.52 15.22
CA TYR A 9 11.74 -23.34 16.60
C TYR A 9 12.66 -22.39 17.38
N SER A 10 13.98 -22.52 17.24
CA SER A 10 14.93 -21.61 17.89
C SER A 10 14.78 -20.17 17.40
N ILE A 11 14.58 -19.95 16.09
CA ILE A 11 14.34 -18.62 15.51
C ILE A 11 13.02 -18.02 16.03
N ALA A 12 11.95 -18.82 16.08
CA ALA A 12 10.65 -18.38 16.58
C ALA A 12 10.70 -17.91 18.04
N ASN A 13 11.66 -18.38 18.85
CA ASN A 13 11.82 -17.98 20.25
C ASN A 13 12.79 -16.80 20.47
N LYS A 14 13.46 -16.27 19.44
CA LYS A 14 14.35 -15.11 19.59
C LYS A 14 13.57 -13.85 19.96
N THR A 15 14.18 -12.96 20.74
CA THR A 15 13.62 -11.60 20.94
C THR A 15 13.80 -10.74 19.70
N GLU A 16 14.88 -10.95 18.96
CA GLU A 16 15.25 -10.20 17.76
C GLU A 16 15.58 -11.18 16.63
N ARG A 17 15.03 -10.93 15.44
CA ARG A 17 15.20 -11.76 14.25
C ARG A 17 15.72 -10.90 13.11
N LEU A 18 16.73 -11.41 12.41
CA LEU A 18 17.23 -10.77 11.20
C LEU A 18 16.51 -11.34 9.99
N ILE A 19 15.64 -10.55 9.36
CA ILE A 19 14.73 -11.00 8.30
C ILE A 19 15.00 -10.23 7.02
N ILE A 20 15.17 -10.94 5.90
CA ILE A 20 15.18 -10.33 4.58
C ILE A 20 13.74 -10.30 4.06
N GLY A 21 13.20 -9.11 3.83
CA GLY A 21 11.95 -8.92 3.10
C GLY A 21 12.20 -8.71 1.61
N LEU A 22 11.37 -9.33 0.77
CA LEU A 22 11.43 -9.21 -0.68
C LEU A 22 10.10 -8.75 -1.26
N MET A 23 10.18 -7.76 -2.16
CA MET A 23 9.05 -7.35 -2.97
C MET A 23 9.45 -7.21 -4.44
N SER A 24 8.62 -7.75 -5.32
CA SER A 24 8.72 -7.55 -6.76
C SER A 24 7.39 -7.01 -7.25
N GLY A 25 7.35 -5.70 -7.51
CA GLY A 25 6.16 -5.00 -7.95
C GLY A 25 5.63 -5.48 -9.31
N THR A 26 4.43 -5.04 -9.65
CA THR A 26 3.80 -5.34 -10.95
C THR A 26 4.46 -4.61 -12.12
N SER A 27 5.30 -3.59 -11.85
CA SER A 27 6.12 -2.94 -12.87
C SER A 27 7.26 -3.85 -13.38
N MET A 28 7.66 -4.84 -12.56
CA MET A 28 8.73 -5.81 -12.84
C MET A 28 10.06 -5.13 -13.16
N ASP A 29 10.37 -4.01 -12.49
CA ASP A 29 11.61 -3.28 -12.73
C ASP A 29 12.80 -3.89 -11.99
N GLY A 30 12.55 -4.60 -10.89
CA GLY A 30 13.56 -5.26 -10.10
C GLY A 30 13.00 -5.98 -8.89
N LEU A 31 13.91 -6.46 -8.05
CA LEU A 31 13.64 -7.05 -6.74
C LEU A 31 14.09 -6.09 -5.65
N ASP A 32 13.16 -5.61 -4.85
CA ASP A 32 13.43 -4.87 -3.64
C ASP A 32 13.83 -5.83 -2.53
N ILE A 33 15.00 -5.61 -1.94
CA ILE A 33 15.58 -6.45 -0.90
C ILE A 33 15.84 -5.57 0.32
N ALA A 34 15.10 -5.83 1.40
CA ALA A 34 15.24 -5.14 2.68
C ALA A 34 15.76 -6.10 3.74
N LEU A 35 16.90 -5.80 4.36
CA LEU A 35 17.37 -6.48 5.56
C LEU A 35 16.85 -5.74 6.79
N CYS A 36 16.02 -6.41 7.57
CA CYS A 36 15.35 -5.82 8.73
C CYS A 36 15.75 -6.53 10.01
N SER A 37 15.94 -5.77 11.09
CA SER A 37 15.87 -6.31 12.45
C SER A 37 14.42 -6.19 12.94
N CYS A 38 13.80 -7.32 13.26
CA CYS A 38 12.46 -7.38 13.84
C CYS A 38 12.55 -7.83 15.29
N LYS A 39 12.15 -6.96 16.23
CA LYS A 39 12.10 -7.24 17.67
C LYS A 39 10.66 -7.52 18.11
N ASN A 40 10.50 -8.48 19.01
CA ASN A 40 9.22 -8.94 19.57
C ASN A 40 8.23 -9.42 18.49
N ASN A 41 6.91 -9.32 18.76
CA ASN A 41 5.81 -9.69 17.88
C ASN A 41 4.52 -8.94 18.29
N GLY A 42 3.48 -9.03 17.46
CA GLY A 42 2.17 -8.43 17.66
C GLY A 42 2.23 -6.91 17.86
N SER A 43 1.52 -6.41 18.87
CA SER A 43 1.52 -4.98 19.18
C SER A 43 2.86 -4.46 19.73
N GLN A 44 3.79 -5.34 20.10
CA GLN A 44 5.11 -4.95 20.58
C GLN A 44 6.18 -5.01 19.48
N THR A 45 5.80 -5.37 18.25
CA THR A 45 6.72 -5.45 17.11
C THR A 45 7.39 -4.11 16.87
N HIS A 46 8.71 -4.16 16.75
CA HIS A 46 9.52 -3.03 16.31
C HIS A 46 10.41 -3.50 15.16
N VAL A 47 10.42 -2.73 14.07
CA VAL A 47 11.22 -3.03 12.89
C VAL A 47 12.20 -1.91 12.62
N GLU A 48 13.44 -2.29 12.36
CA GLU A 48 14.52 -1.39 11.94
C GLU A 48 15.02 -1.85 10.56
N LEU A 49 15.03 -0.94 9.59
CA LEU A 49 15.61 -1.18 8.27
C LEU A 49 17.13 -1.01 8.34
N LEU A 50 17.88 -2.11 8.23
CA LEU A 50 19.34 -2.09 8.36
C LEU A 50 20.03 -1.84 7.01
N LYS A 51 19.51 -2.48 5.95
CA LYS A 51 20.01 -2.35 4.58
C LYS A 51 18.86 -2.46 3.60
N PHE A 52 18.97 -1.74 2.49
CA PHE A 52 18.00 -1.79 1.40
C PHE A 52 18.74 -1.65 0.07
N MET A 53 18.28 -2.39 -0.93
CA MET A 53 18.62 -2.13 -2.33
C MET A 53 17.57 -2.72 -3.27
N THR A 54 17.37 -2.06 -4.40
CA THR A 54 16.60 -2.59 -5.52
C THR A 54 17.57 -3.18 -6.55
N MET A 55 17.43 -4.47 -6.82
CA MET A 55 18.23 -5.18 -7.81
C MET A 55 17.48 -5.22 -9.14
N PRO A 56 17.95 -4.55 -10.20
CA PRO A 56 17.21 -4.47 -11.45
C PRO A 56 17.13 -5.83 -12.14
N TYR A 57 15.97 -6.11 -12.74
CA TYR A 57 15.85 -7.23 -13.67
C TYR A 57 16.43 -6.87 -15.02
N GLN A 58 17.10 -7.85 -15.63
CA GLN A 58 17.53 -7.77 -17.02
C GLN A 58 16.29 -7.77 -17.94
N ASP A 59 16.42 -7.10 -19.09
CA ASP A 59 15.29 -6.85 -20.00
C ASP A 59 14.68 -8.14 -20.55
N ASP A 60 15.50 -9.17 -20.78
CA ASP A 60 15.07 -10.49 -21.24
C ASP A 60 14.18 -11.19 -20.21
N PHE A 61 14.63 -11.26 -18.95
CA PHE A 61 13.87 -11.83 -17.84
C PHE A 61 12.57 -11.05 -17.63
N ARG A 62 12.64 -9.71 -17.66
CA ARG A 62 11.46 -8.85 -17.55
C ARG A 62 10.45 -9.13 -18.66
N ALA A 63 10.90 -9.23 -19.91
CA ALA A 63 10.04 -9.54 -21.05
C ALA A 63 9.40 -10.93 -20.89
N ASP A 64 10.14 -11.89 -20.36
CA ASP A 64 9.65 -13.25 -20.16
C ASP A 64 8.54 -13.31 -19.11
N VAL A 65 8.72 -12.66 -17.95
CA VAL A 65 7.68 -12.54 -16.92
C VAL A 65 6.46 -11.77 -17.44
N LYS A 66 6.67 -10.66 -18.16
CA LYS A 66 5.58 -9.88 -18.77
C LYS A 66 4.73 -10.70 -19.74
N SER A 67 5.31 -11.72 -20.38
CA SER A 67 4.57 -12.54 -21.34
C SER A 67 3.45 -13.38 -20.71
N ILE A 68 3.49 -13.63 -19.40
CA ILE A 68 2.44 -14.38 -18.66
C ILE A 68 1.62 -13.51 -17.70
N PHE A 69 2.07 -12.29 -17.42
CA PHE A 69 1.45 -11.42 -16.42
C PHE A 69 0.07 -10.89 -16.85
N SER A 70 -0.91 -11.00 -15.95
CA SER A 70 -2.28 -10.51 -16.13
C SER A 70 -2.97 -11.05 -17.40
N ARG A 71 -2.57 -12.23 -17.87
CA ARG A 71 -3.15 -12.89 -19.05
C ARG A 71 -4.10 -14.01 -18.64
N ARG A 72 -5.30 -14.02 -19.23
CA ARG A 72 -6.27 -15.13 -19.07
C ARG A 72 -5.88 -16.36 -19.89
N ASP A 73 -5.07 -16.17 -20.92
CA ASP A 73 -4.61 -17.17 -21.89
C ASP A 73 -3.10 -17.46 -21.77
N ALA A 74 -2.53 -17.32 -20.57
CA ALA A 74 -1.11 -17.57 -20.34
C ALA A 74 -0.74 -19.03 -20.65
N ASP A 75 0.44 -19.23 -21.24
CA ASP A 75 1.02 -20.56 -21.44
C ASP A 75 1.33 -21.20 -20.08
N LEU A 76 0.59 -22.26 -19.73
CA LEU A 76 0.71 -22.96 -18.45
C LEU A 76 2.10 -23.61 -18.28
N GLN A 77 2.71 -24.13 -19.35
CA GLN A 77 4.06 -24.66 -19.27
C GLN A 77 5.04 -23.55 -18.90
N LYS A 78 4.87 -22.37 -19.52
CA LYS A 78 5.70 -21.21 -19.23
C LYS A 78 5.52 -20.69 -17.80
N VAL A 79 4.29 -20.64 -17.28
CA VAL A 79 4.02 -20.30 -15.88
C VAL A 79 4.74 -21.26 -14.92
N CYS A 80 4.70 -22.56 -15.20
CA CYS A 80 5.38 -23.59 -14.41
C CYS A 80 6.91 -23.37 -14.40
N LEU A 81 7.52 -23.18 -15.58
CA LEU A 81 8.96 -22.92 -15.72
C LEU A 81 9.39 -21.63 -15.03
N LEU A 82 8.60 -20.55 -15.17
CA LEU A 82 8.89 -19.27 -14.56
C LEU A 82 8.81 -19.30 -13.03
N ASN A 83 7.98 -20.16 -12.44
CA ASN A 83 7.90 -20.29 -10.99
C ASN A 83 9.24 -20.68 -10.35
N GLU A 84 9.89 -21.68 -10.93
CA GLU A 84 11.23 -22.12 -10.53
C GLU A 84 12.28 -21.07 -10.90
N LEU A 85 12.28 -20.57 -12.15
CA LEU A 85 13.29 -19.62 -12.61
C LEU A 85 13.32 -18.34 -11.78
N ILE A 86 12.15 -17.80 -11.42
CA ILE A 86 12.04 -16.61 -10.56
C ILE A 86 12.60 -16.91 -9.16
N GLY A 87 12.28 -18.06 -8.56
CA GLY A 87 12.82 -18.44 -7.25
C GLY A 87 14.35 -18.54 -7.26
N ILE A 88 14.92 -19.19 -8.28
CA ILE A 88 16.38 -19.28 -8.50
C ILE A 88 17.00 -17.91 -8.68
N LYS A 89 16.36 -17.03 -9.48
CA LYS A 89 16.84 -15.67 -9.75
C LYS A 89 16.80 -14.81 -8.49
N HIS A 90 15.72 -14.86 -7.72
CA HIS A 90 15.59 -14.14 -6.45
C HIS A 90 16.67 -14.59 -5.47
N ALA A 91 16.91 -15.89 -5.33
CA ALA A 91 18.01 -16.41 -4.51
C ALA A 91 19.39 -15.86 -4.93
N ASP A 92 19.68 -15.79 -6.23
CA ASP A 92 20.95 -15.20 -6.71
C ASP A 92 21.07 -13.72 -6.32
N LEU A 93 19.98 -12.95 -6.48
CA LEU A 93 19.96 -11.53 -6.11
C LEU A 93 20.10 -11.32 -4.60
N ILE A 94 19.52 -12.19 -3.77
CA ILE A 94 19.67 -12.18 -2.31
C ILE A 94 21.13 -12.43 -1.92
N LEU A 95 21.75 -13.48 -2.47
CA LEU A 95 23.16 -13.80 -2.19
C LEU A 95 24.09 -12.67 -2.66
N GLN A 96 23.78 -12.04 -3.79
CA GLN A 96 24.51 -10.86 -4.27
C GLN A 96 24.34 -9.66 -3.33
N ALA A 97 23.12 -9.38 -2.85
CA ALA A 97 22.86 -8.30 -1.91
C ALA A 97 23.59 -8.53 -0.57
N LEU A 98 23.54 -9.75 -0.03
CA LEU A 98 24.26 -10.14 1.17
C LEU A 98 25.77 -9.95 1.04
N LYS A 99 26.34 -10.37 -0.09
CA LYS A 99 27.76 -10.13 -0.41
C LYS A 99 28.08 -8.64 -0.46
N ASN A 100 27.24 -7.82 -1.11
CA ASN A 100 27.44 -6.38 -1.19
C ASN A 100 27.38 -5.69 0.18
N TRP A 101 26.54 -6.20 1.08
CA TRP A 101 26.42 -5.70 2.45
C TRP A 101 27.44 -6.29 3.42
N ASN A 102 28.27 -7.24 2.96
CA ASN A 102 29.20 -8.00 3.80
C ASN A 102 28.49 -8.70 4.98
N VAL A 103 27.31 -9.26 4.72
CA VAL A 103 26.49 -10.04 5.68
C VAL A 103 26.56 -11.51 5.26
N SER A 104 26.87 -12.40 6.20
CA SER A 104 26.91 -13.84 5.92
C SER A 104 25.51 -14.45 5.97
N VAL A 105 25.28 -15.52 5.21
CA VAL A 105 23.98 -16.20 5.15
C VAL A 105 23.55 -16.74 6.51
N GLU A 106 24.50 -17.11 7.36
CA GLU A 106 24.27 -17.64 8.72
C GLU A 106 23.75 -16.59 9.70
N GLN A 107 23.96 -15.30 9.41
CA GLN A 107 23.45 -14.20 10.23
C GLN A 107 21.95 -13.97 10.00
N VAL A 108 21.45 -14.35 8.82
CA VAL A 108 20.05 -14.16 8.44
C VAL A 108 19.22 -15.33 8.95
N ASP A 109 18.16 -15.01 9.69
CA ASP A 109 17.27 -16.03 10.22
C ASP A 109 16.28 -16.52 9.17
N ILE A 110 15.68 -15.58 8.43
CA ILE A 110 14.52 -15.82 7.57
C ILE A 110 14.58 -14.96 6.32
N ILE A 111 14.10 -15.51 5.20
CA ILE A 111 13.69 -14.74 4.02
C ILE A 111 12.17 -14.70 3.95
N ALA A 112 11.61 -13.55 3.64
CA ALA A 112 10.19 -13.32 3.43
C ALA A 112 9.96 -12.91 1.97
N SER A 113 9.47 -13.84 1.16
CA SER A 113 9.26 -13.63 -0.28
C SER A 113 7.80 -13.43 -0.63
N HIS A 114 7.45 -12.24 -1.11
CA HIS A 114 6.17 -12.05 -1.80
C HIS A 114 6.08 -12.90 -3.08
N GLY A 115 7.21 -13.11 -3.75
CA GLY A 115 7.27 -13.59 -5.13
C GLY A 115 6.88 -12.51 -6.14
N GLN A 116 6.47 -12.95 -7.32
CA GLN A 116 5.98 -12.12 -8.42
C GLN A 116 4.50 -12.44 -8.65
N THR A 117 3.62 -11.44 -8.49
CA THR A 117 2.21 -11.61 -8.86
C THR A 117 2.10 -11.84 -10.37
N ILE A 118 1.44 -12.92 -10.76
CA ILE A 118 1.09 -13.24 -12.16
C ILE A 118 -0.36 -12.90 -12.44
N PHE A 119 -1.26 -13.24 -11.52
CA PHE A 119 -2.67 -12.98 -11.69
C PHE A 119 -3.34 -12.72 -10.34
N HIS A 120 -4.24 -11.74 -10.30
CA HIS A 120 -5.06 -11.44 -9.15
C HIS A 120 -6.52 -11.34 -9.62
N ALA A 121 -7.38 -12.17 -9.05
CA ALA A 121 -8.76 -12.36 -9.47
C ALA A 121 -9.67 -12.40 -8.24
N PRO A 122 -9.97 -11.25 -7.61
CA PRO A 122 -11.02 -11.17 -6.61
C PRO A 122 -12.41 -11.28 -7.29
N LYS A 123 -13.41 -11.73 -6.52
CA LYS A 123 -14.80 -11.93 -6.99
C LYS A 123 -15.39 -10.68 -7.61
N SER A 124 -15.11 -9.53 -7.00
CA SER A 124 -15.50 -8.20 -7.47
C SER A 124 -15.08 -7.92 -8.92
N LEU A 125 -13.95 -8.50 -9.37
CA LEU A 125 -13.41 -8.29 -10.70
C LEU A 125 -13.75 -9.42 -11.69
N HIS A 126 -13.67 -10.69 -11.27
CA HIS A 126 -13.91 -11.79 -12.21
C HIS A 126 -15.39 -12.13 -12.41
N GLN A 127 -16.27 -11.83 -11.45
CA GLN A 127 -17.74 -11.97 -11.56
C GLN A 127 -18.19 -13.38 -12.01
N LEU A 128 -17.50 -14.42 -11.56
CA LEU A 128 -17.85 -15.81 -11.82
C LEU A 128 -18.41 -16.41 -10.52
N ASP A 129 -19.73 -16.59 -10.45
CA ASP A 129 -20.45 -16.91 -9.20
C ASP A 129 -19.91 -18.12 -8.43
N ASN A 130 -19.41 -19.14 -9.15
CA ASN A 130 -18.95 -20.41 -8.57
C ASN A 130 -17.46 -20.43 -8.23
N TYR A 131 -16.73 -19.31 -8.38
CA TYR A 131 -15.30 -19.23 -8.08
C TYR A 131 -15.02 -18.34 -6.87
N PRO A 132 -14.09 -18.73 -5.98
CA PRO A 132 -13.67 -17.87 -4.86
C PRO A 132 -12.73 -16.75 -5.34
N ASN A 133 -12.38 -15.84 -4.43
CA ASN A 133 -11.22 -14.97 -4.64
C ASN A 133 -10.00 -15.85 -4.96
N ALA A 134 -9.20 -15.43 -5.94
CA ALA A 134 -8.01 -16.15 -6.38
C ALA A 134 -6.84 -15.19 -6.61
N THR A 135 -5.63 -15.66 -6.33
CA THR A 135 -4.40 -14.92 -6.58
C THR A 135 -3.27 -15.91 -6.81
N LEU A 136 -2.33 -15.58 -7.69
CA LEU A 136 -1.16 -16.38 -7.98
C LEU A 136 0.08 -15.49 -7.96
N GLN A 137 0.93 -15.75 -6.97
CA GLN A 137 2.32 -15.31 -6.93
C GLN A 137 3.18 -16.52 -7.29
N ILE A 138 4.18 -16.31 -8.14
CA ILE A 138 5.18 -17.33 -8.47
C ILE A 138 6.58 -16.85 -8.07
N GLY A 139 7.54 -17.76 -8.01
CA GLY A 139 8.84 -17.54 -7.37
C GLY A 139 8.93 -18.46 -6.17
N ASP A 140 9.24 -19.71 -6.46
CA ASP A 140 9.07 -20.79 -5.49
C ASP A 140 9.93 -20.63 -4.23
N GLY A 141 9.28 -20.79 -3.08
CA GLY A 141 9.91 -20.63 -1.76
C GLY A 141 10.95 -21.70 -1.46
N ASP A 142 10.73 -22.95 -1.90
CA ASP A 142 11.68 -24.04 -1.70
C ASP A 142 12.96 -23.80 -2.53
N HIS A 143 12.84 -23.32 -3.77
CA HIS A 143 14.01 -22.95 -4.57
C HIS A 143 14.84 -21.84 -3.92
N ILE A 144 14.18 -20.84 -3.30
CA ILE A 144 14.89 -19.81 -2.54
C ILE A 144 15.56 -20.41 -1.31
N ALA A 145 14.85 -21.23 -0.52
CA ALA A 145 15.35 -21.81 0.71
C ALA A 145 16.55 -22.74 0.49
N VAL A 146 16.44 -23.67 -0.45
CA VAL A 146 17.49 -24.64 -0.79
C VAL A 146 18.74 -23.93 -1.32
N LYS A 147 18.55 -22.94 -2.21
CA LYS A 147 19.69 -22.24 -2.84
C LYS A 147 20.42 -21.29 -1.90
N THR A 148 19.70 -20.65 -0.98
CA THR A 148 20.30 -19.70 -0.01
C THR A 148 20.75 -20.37 1.30
N GLY A 149 20.21 -21.55 1.63
CA GLY A 149 20.41 -22.18 2.94
C GLY A 149 19.60 -21.53 4.07
N ILE A 150 18.69 -20.61 3.74
CA ILE A 150 17.92 -19.81 4.70
C ILE A 150 16.45 -20.21 4.62
N ILE A 151 15.80 -20.40 5.79
CA ILE A 151 14.38 -20.72 5.85
C ILE A 151 13.59 -19.58 5.18
N THR A 152 12.71 -19.93 4.24
CA THR A 152 11.95 -18.94 3.46
C THR A 152 10.47 -19.02 3.79
N ILE A 153 9.85 -17.88 4.05
CA ILE A 153 8.41 -17.71 4.19
C ILE A 153 7.88 -17.04 2.92
N SER A 154 6.93 -17.68 2.24
CA SER A 154 6.32 -17.16 1.01
C SER A 154 4.79 -17.27 1.04
N ASP A 155 4.11 -16.94 -0.06
CA ASP A 155 2.67 -17.17 -0.25
C ASP A 155 1.74 -16.49 0.78
N PHE A 156 2.09 -15.25 1.16
CA PHE A 156 1.32 -14.45 2.12
C PHE A 156 -0.13 -14.23 1.66
N ARG A 157 -0.33 -13.89 0.39
CA ARG A 157 -1.67 -13.60 -0.15
C ARG A 157 -2.53 -14.86 -0.18
N GLN A 158 -1.98 -16.01 -0.56
CA GLN A 158 -2.74 -17.26 -0.60
C GLN A 158 -3.22 -17.67 0.80
N LYS A 159 -2.43 -17.43 1.85
CA LYS A 159 -2.90 -17.63 3.24
C LYS A 159 -4.02 -16.65 3.60
N HIS A 160 -3.92 -15.40 3.17
CA HIS A 160 -4.97 -14.40 3.35
C HIS A 160 -6.29 -14.80 2.65
N LEU A 161 -6.23 -15.35 1.43
CA LEU A 161 -7.41 -15.91 0.74
C LEU A 161 -8.00 -17.09 1.51
N ALA A 162 -7.15 -17.99 2.00
CA ALA A 162 -7.60 -19.15 2.77
C ALA A 162 -8.33 -18.75 4.07
N ALA A 163 -8.06 -17.55 4.59
CA ALA A 163 -8.76 -16.96 5.73
C ALA A 163 -9.99 -16.12 5.34
N GLY A 164 -10.39 -16.10 4.06
CA GLY A 164 -11.61 -15.44 3.58
C GLY A 164 -11.41 -14.03 3.01
N GLY A 165 -10.18 -13.52 2.96
CA GLY A 165 -9.91 -12.22 2.35
C GLY A 165 -9.70 -12.27 0.84
N GLU A 166 -9.36 -11.13 0.23
CA GLU A 166 -9.11 -11.04 -1.23
C GLU A 166 -7.65 -11.26 -1.63
N GLY A 167 -6.72 -11.16 -0.68
CA GLY A 167 -5.26 -11.27 -0.90
C GLY A 167 -4.56 -9.93 -1.04
N ALA A 168 -5.33 -8.84 -0.96
CA ALA A 168 -4.86 -7.46 -0.99
C ALA A 168 -5.92 -6.55 -0.36
N PRO A 169 -5.55 -5.33 0.08
CA PRO A 169 -4.17 -4.88 0.32
C PRO A 169 -3.61 -5.49 1.62
N LEU A 170 -2.36 -5.98 1.58
CA LEU A 170 -1.68 -6.45 2.80
C LEU A 170 -1.06 -5.31 3.62
N ALA A 171 -0.98 -4.10 3.04
CA ALA A 171 -0.37 -2.93 3.67
C ALA A 171 -1.06 -2.55 4.98
N VAL A 172 -2.36 -2.82 5.15
CA VAL A 172 -3.11 -2.53 6.38
C VAL A 172 -2.49 -3.19 7.62
N TYR A 173 -1.96 -4.42 7.46
CA TYR A 173 -1.32 -5.15 8.55
C TYR A 173 0.02 -4.51 8.94
N GLY A 174 0.83 -4.12 7.95
CA GLY A 174 2.10 -3.42 8.20
C GLY A 174 1.90 -2.03 8.77
N ASP A 175 0.95 -1.26 8.21
CA ASP A 175 0.61 0.07 8.72
C ASP A 175 0.17 -0.03 10.19
N TYR A 176 -0.66 -1.02 10.54
CA TYR A 176 -1.04 -1.26 11.94
C TYR A 176 0.18 -1.62 12.82
N LEU A 177 0.99 -2.60 12.40
CA LEU A 177 2.12 -3.09 13.19
C LEU A 177 3.17 -2.00 13.45
N VAL A 178 3.45 -1.19 12.44
CA VAL A 178 4.57 -0.24 12.49
C VAL A 178 4.13 1.15 12.95
N PHE A 179 2.99 1.61 12.48
CA PHE A 179 2.58 3.00 12.67
C PHE A 179 1.55 3.19 13.78
N SER A 180 0.94 2.14 14.33
CA SER A 180 0.06 2.32 15.50
C SER A 180 0.86 2.74 16.74
N LYS A 181 0.35 3.71 17.49
CA LYS A 181 1.00 4.16 18.74
C LYS A 181 -0.02 4.39 19.84
N THR A 182 0.24 3.84 21.02
CA THR A 182 -0.62 4.01 22.19
C THR A 182 -0.80 5.49 22.52
N GLY A 183 -2.06 5.92 22.66
CA GLY A 183 -2.43 7.30 22.97
C GLY A 183 -2.38 8.28 21.80
N GLU A 184 -2.07 7.82 20.58
CA GLU A 184 -2.06 8.67 19.39
C GLU A 184 -2.95 8.07 18.29
N ASP A 185 -4.09 8.70 18.03
CA ASP A 185 -4.84 8.46 16.80
C ASP A 185 -4.02 8.95 15.60
N ARG A 186 -3.84 8.09 14.61
CA ARG A 186 -3.03 8.37 13.43
C ARG A 186 -3.82 8.17 12.15
N ILE A 187 -3.61 9.07 11.20
CA ILE A 187 -4.15 9.00 9.84
C ILE A 187 -2.98 8.94 8.88
N MET A 188 -2.88 7.83 8.15
CA MET A 188 -1.93 7.66 7.06
C MET A 188 -2.60 8.16 5.78
N LEU A 189 -2.47 9.44 5.47
CA LEU A 189 -3.14 10.09 4.33
C LEU A 189 -2.27 10.03 3.08
N ASN A 190 -2.75 9.37 2.03
CA ASN A 190 -2.14 9.41 0.69
C ASN A 190 -2.97 10.28 -0.25
N ILE A 191 -2.35 11.30 -0.83
CA ILE A 191 -2.97 12.23 -1.78
C ILE A 191 -2.43 11.94 -3.18
N GLY A 192 -2.87 10.81 -3.74
CA GLY A 192 -2.56 10.39 -5.11
C GLY A 192 -3.56 10.96 -6.11
N GLY A 193 -3.86 10.21 -7.18
CA GLY A 193 -4.97 10.56 -8.08
C GLY A 193 -6.31 10.58 -7.33
N ILE A 194 -6.57 9.51 -6.59
CA ILE A 194 -7.61 9.44 -5.54
C ILE A 194 -6.91 9.62 -4.19
N ALA A 195 -7.54 10.40 -3.32
CA ALA A 195 -7.09 10.55 -1.94
C ALA A 195 -7.67 9.41 -1.10
N ASN A 196 -6.85 8.81 -0.26
CA ASN A 196 -7.26 7.76 0.67
C ASN A 196 -6.50 7.89 1.99
N PHE A 197 -7.04 7.30 3.05
CA PHE A 197 -6.27 7.15 4.28
C PHE A 197 -6.49 5.82 4.96
N THR A 198 -5.52 5.42 5.78
CA THR A 198 -5.67 4.39 6.81
C THR A 198 -5.77 5.05 8.18
N PHE A 199 -6.84 4.76 8.93
CA PHE A 199 -7.00 5.19 10.32
C PHE A 199 -6.41 4.14 11.27
N LEU A 200 -5.57 4.58 12.20
CA LEU A 200 -4.92 3.77 13.22
C LEU A 200 -5.28 4.34 14.59
N PRO A 201 -6.07 3.61 15.42
CA PRO A 201 -6.58 4.14 16.67
C PRO A 201 -5.50 4.12 17.77
N GLY A 202 -5.50 5.14 18.62
CA GLY A 202 -4.57 5.29 19.73
C GLY A 202 -4.77 4.27 20.85
N ASP A 203 -5.95 3.64 20.96
CA ASP A 203 -6.17 2.49 21.85
C ASP A 203 -5.63 1.16 21.29
N ARG A 204 -5.16 1.19 20.03
CA ARG A 204 -4.58 0.07 19.27
C ARG A 204 -5.54 -1.09 19.04
N ASP A 205 -6.84 -0.86 19.11
CA ASP A 205 -7.84 -1.85 18.72
C ASP A 205 -7.84 -2.03 17.19
N ALA A 206 -7.21 -3.11 16.72
CA ALA A 206 -7.10 -3.41 15.30
C ALA A 206 -8.47 -3.56 14.61
N SER A 207 -9.54 -3.89 15.34
CA SER A 207 -10.89 -3.98 14.77
C SER A 207 -11.45 -2.62 14.32
N LYS A 208 -10.86 -1.51 14.77
CA LYS A 208 -11.20 -0.14 14.36
C LYS A 208 -10.31 0.39 13.24
N VAL A 209 -9.21 -0.29 12.89
CA VAL A 209 -8.28 0.15 11.82
C VAL A 209 -8.94 -0.01 10.46
N PHE A 210 -9.14 1.04 9.67
CA PHE A 210 -9.71 0.92 8.31
C PHE A 210 -8.96 1.77 7.29
N SER A 211 -9.02 1.35 6.03
CA SER A 211 -8.56 2.14 4.89
C SER A 211 -9.74 2.51 4.01
N THR A 212 -9.80 3.75 3.53
CA THR A 212 -10.90 4.24 2.71
C THR A 212 -10.43 5.28 1.71
N ASP A 213 -11.03 5.27 0.52
CA ASP A 213 -10.97 6.42 -0.38
C ASP A 213 -11.90 7.52 0.13
N VAL A 214 -11.46 8.78 0.00
CA VAL A 214 -12.17 9.96 0.52
C VAL A 214 -12.59 10.93 -0.58
N GLY A 215 -12.28 10.60 -1.84
CA GLY A 215 -12.62 11.40 -3.01
C GLY A 215 -11.39 11.63 -3.91
N PRO A 216 -11.49 12.57 -4.87
CA PRO A 216 -10.36 12.90 -5.72
C PRO A 216 -9.23 13.53 -4.88
N GLY A 217 -8.00 13.12 -5.20
CA GLY A 217 -6.78 13.86 -4.86
C GLY A 217 -6.40 14.75 -6.04
N ASN A 218 -5.44 14.31 -6.85
CA ASN A 218 -4.96 15.08 -8.01
C ASN A 218 -5.69 14.75 -9.31
N THR A 219 -6.41 13.63 -9.41
CA THR A 219 -6.93 13.09 -10.69
C THR A 219 -7.77 14.10 -11.48
N LEU A 220 -8.66 14.87 -10.83
CA LEU A 220 -9.48 15.88 -11.52
C LEU A 220 -8.68 17.13 -11.90
N LEU A 221 -7.78 17.57 -11.01
CA LEU A 221 -6.87 18.70 -11.26
C LEU A 221 -6.00 18.40 -12.48
N ASP A 222 -5.36 17.24 -12.51
CA ASP A 222 -4.45 16.81 -13.58
C ASP A 222 -5.18 16.66 -14.91
N GLN A 223 -6.36 16.02 -14.92
CA GLN A 223 -7.21 15.94 -16.11
C GLN A 223 -7.57 17.34 -16.64
N PHE A 224 -7.91 18.28 -15.75
CA PHE A 224 -8.27 19.64 -16.15
C PHE A 224 -7.07 20.40 -16.72
N ILE A 225 -5.91 20.25 -16.08
CA ILE A 225 -4.65 20.84 -16.56
C ILE A 225 -4.32 20.33 -17.96
N GLN A 226 -4.30 19.02 -18.14
CA GLN A 226 -3.95 18.39 -19.43
C GLN A 226 -4.91 18.79 -20.55
N LYS A 227 -6.19 18.99 -20.24
CA LYS A 227 -7.18 19.44 -21.23
C LYS A 227 -7.01 20.90 -21.65
N HIS A 228 -6.59 21.78 -20.73
CA HIS A 228 -6.66 23.22 -20.93
C HIS A 228 -5.31 23.94 -21.05
N PHE A 229 -4.21 23.28 -20.68
CA PHE A 229 -2.85 23.83 -20.71
C PHE A 229 -1.90 22.84 -21.41
N PRO A 230 -1.78 22.92 -22.75
CA PRO A 230 -0.96 21.99 -23.52
C PRO A 230 0.50 21.97 -23.05
N GLY A 231 1.05 20.78 -22.84
CA GLY A 231 2.42 20.57 -22.37
C GLY A 231 2.56 20.51 -20.85
N GLU A 232 1.48 20.74 -20.08
CA GLU A 232 1.45 20.56 -18.64
C GLU A 232 0.67 19.30 -18.27
N TYR A 233 1.18 18.53 -17.29
CA TYR A 233 0.57 17.28 -16.82
C TYR A 233 -0.20 17.42 -15.50
N TYR A 234 0.16 18.41 -14.69
CA TYR A 234 -0.42 18.71 -13.37
C TYR A 234 -0.17 20.18 -13.01
N ASP A 235 -0.89 20.72 -12.01
CA ASP A 235 -0.69 22.09 -11.52
C ASP A 235 0.53 22.16 -10.60
N LYS A 236 1.69 22.47 -11.18
CA LYS A 236 2.95 22.50 -10.45
C LYS A 236 2.91 23.52 -9.31
N ASP A 237 3.10 23.02 -8.09
CA ASP A 237 3.06 23.74 -6.82
C ASP A 237 1.70 24.42 -6.56
N GLY A 238 0.61 23.94 -7.18
CA GLY A 238 -0.73 24.51 -7.03
C GLY A 238 -0.85 25.96 -7.52
N ARG A 239 0.09 26.45 -8.34
CA ARG A 239 0.22 27.88 -8.67
C ARG A 239 -1.01 28.43 -9.40
N ARG A 240 -1.61 27.64 -10.28
CA ARG A 240 -2.81 28.06 -11.02
C ARG A 240 -4.03 28.08 -10.11
N ALA A 241 -4.20 27.04 -9.30
CA ALA A 241 -5.26 26.99 -8.29
C ALA A 241 -5.15 28.16 -7.29
N GLN A 242 -3.95 28.51 -6.83
CA GLN A 242 -3.72 29.65 -5.94
C GLN A 242 -4.05 31.01 -6.56
N SER A 243 -3.92 31.13 -7.88
CA SER A 243 -4.24 32.38 -8.59
C SER A 243 -5.74 32.58 -8.83
N GLY A 244 -6.52 31.51 -8.70
CA GLY A 244 -7.97 31.54 -8.83
C GLY A 244 -8.68 31.87 -7.52
N LYS A 245 -10.01 31.94 -7.61
CA LYS A 245 -10.91 32.10 -6.46
C LYS A 245 -11.84 30.90 -6.37
N LEU A 246 -12.06 30.46 -5.13
CA LEU A 246 -13.10 29.47 -4.85
C LEU A 246 -14.46 29.95 -5.35
N ASN A 247 -15.12 29.12 -6.16
CA ASN A 247 -16.53 29.26 -6.45
C ASN A 247 -17.34 28.28 -5.57
N THR A 248 -18.15 28.83 -4.66
CA THR A 248 -18.92 28.04 -3.68
C THR A 248 -20.03 27.21 -4.32
N ASP A 249 -20.66 27.70 -5.38
CA ASP A 249 -21.77 27.01 -6.05
C ASP A 249 -21.27 25.76 -6.78
N LEU A 250 -20.13 25.88 -7.47
CA LEU A 250 -19.46 24.73 -8.09
C LEU A 250 -18.95 23.75 -7.03
N LEU A 251 -18.35 24.22 -5.93
CA LEU A 251 -17.94 23.33 -4.84
C LEU A 251 -19.13 22.55 -4.26
N SER A 252 -20.25 23.23 -4.04
CA SER A 252 -21.49 22.60 -3.55
C SER A 252 -21.98 21.53 -4.52
N ALA A 253 -22.02 21.82 -5.82
CA ALA A 253 -22.43 20.85 -6.84
C ALA A 253 -21.43 19.67 -6.98
N LEU A 254 -20.14 19.90 -6.75
CA LEU A 254 -19.13 18.83 -6.74
C LEU A 254 -19.25 17.92 -5.51
N LEU A 255 -19.71 18.42 -4.37
CA LEU A 255 -19.90 17.62 -3.14
C LEU A 255 -21.27 16.94 -3.08
N ASP A 256 -22.22 17.34 -3.93
CA ASP A 256 -23.56 16.75 -4.03
C ASP A 256 -23.52 15.42 -4.80
N ASN A 257 -22.90 14.42 -4.19
CA ASN A 257 -22.83 13.06 -4.70
C ASN A 257 -22.90 12.04 -3.56
N ASP A 258 -23.69 10.97 -3.77
CA ASP A 258 -23.91 9.91 -2.80
C ASP A 258 -22.61 9.32 -2.24
N PHE A 259 -21.53 9.30 -3.03
CA PHE A 259 -20.21 8.83 -2.58
C PHE A 259 -19.80 9.44 -1.24
N PHE A 260 -20.02 10.74 -1.02
CA PHE A 260 -19.58 11.42 0.20
C PHE A 260 -20.42 11.01 1.43
N SER A 261 -21.64 10.51 1.25
CA SER A 261 -22.52 10.03 2.30
C SER A 261 -22.31 8.56 2.66
N ILE A 262 -21.70 7.74 1.79
CA ILE A 262 -21.40 6.32 2.06
C ILE A 262 -20.51 6.18 3.32
N GLU A 263 -20.81 5.16 4.14
CA GLU A 263 -20.02 4.77 5.31
C GLU A 263 -18.64 4.20 4.96
N PHE A 264 -17.71 4.23 5.90
CA PHE A 264 -16.39 3.65 5.70
C PHE A 264 -16.38 2.14 6.04
N PRO A 265 -15.54 1.34 5.37
CA PRO A 265 -14.64 1.71 4.27
C PRO A 265 -15.37 1.77 2.90
N LYS A 266 -14.89 2.63 2.00
CA LYS A 266 -15.37 2.71 0.61
C LYS A 266 -14.23 2.95 -0.37
N THR A 267 -14.46 2.64 -1.63
CA THR A 267 -13.49 2.80 -2.72
C THR A 267 -14.08 3.57 -3.90
N THR A 268 -13.22 4.19 -4.70
CA THR A 268 -13.59 4.97 -5.90
C THR A 268 -12.39 5.11 -6.84
N GLY A 269 -12.62 5.76 -7.98
CA GLY A 269 -11.60 5.94 -9.00
C GLY A 269 -11.92 7.05 -10.00
N PRO A 270 -11.03 7.23 -10.99
CA PRO A 270 -11.22 8.19 -12.08
C PRO A 270 -12.51 7.96 -12.89
N GLU A 271 -13.10 6.77 -12.83
CA GLU A 271 -14.39 6.44 -13.44
C GLU A 271 -15.55 7.27 -12.86
N LEU A 272 -15.50 7.61 -11.57
CA LEU A 272 -16.45 8.54 -10.95
C LEU A 272 -15.96 9.98 -11.10
N PHE A 273 -14.75 10.26 -10.59
CA PHE A 273 -14.20 11.61 -10.54
C PHE A 273 -13.45 11.97 -11.83
N SER A 274 -14.22 12.22 -12.89
CA SER A 274 -13.74 12.54 -14.24
C SER A 274 -14.09 13.96 -14.69
N LEU A 275 -13.53 14.41 -15.81
CA LEU A 275 -13.99 15.68 -16.43
C LEU A 275 -15.48 15.69 -16.76
N VAL A 276 -16.09 14.52 -16.99
CA VAL A 276 -17.55 14.42 -17.20
C VAL A 276 -18.30 14.82 -15.92
N TYR A 277 -17.84 14.36 -14.77
CA TYR A 277 -18.35 14.75 -13.46
C TYR A 277 -18.27 16.26 -13.25
N LEU A 278 -17.10 16.86 -13.52
CA LEU A 278 -16.91 18.31 -13.43
C LEU A 278 -17.86 19.08 -14.36
N MET A 279 -18.00 18.66 -15.62
CA MET A 279 -18.88 19.33 -16.58
C MET A 279 -20.36 19.26 -16.16
N GLN A 280 -20.78 18.15 -15.56
CA GLN A 280 -22.13 18.01 -15.01
C GLN A 280 -22.34 18.93 -13.80
N ALA A 281 -21.38 18.97 -12.87
CA ALA A 281 -21.43 19.88 -11.73
C ALA A 281 -21.51 21.35 -12.19
N GLN A 282 -20.67 21.77 -13.14
CA GLN A 282 -20.70 23.12 -13.70
C GLN A 282 -22.04 23.47 -14.35
N LYS A 283 -22.67 22.51 -15.03
CA LYS A 283 -24.00 22.71 -15.63
C LYS A 283 -25.08 22.91 -14.56
N ILE A 284 -25.04 22.14 -13.48
CA ILE A 284 -26.01 22.22 -12.37
C ILE A 284 -25.85 23.55 -11.62
N SER A 285 -24.61 23.98 -11.37
CA SER A 285 -24.33 25.24 -10.65
C SER A 285 -24.33 26.49 -11.54
N ASN A 286 -24.53 26.37 -12.86
CA ASN A 286 -24.40 27.47 -13.84
C ASN A 286 -23.02 28.17 -13.80
N THR A 287 -21.95 27.38 -13.74
CA THR A 287 -20.56 27.86 -13.61
C THR A 287 -19.68 27.46 -14.80
N THR A 288 -20.27 27.29 -15.98
CA THR A 288 -19.54 26.94 -17.22
C THR A 288 -18.60 28.04 -17.70
N ASP A 289 -18.85 29.28 -17.28
CA ASP A 289 -18.11 30.47 -17.74
C ASP A 289 -17.00 30.90 -16.77
N LEU A 290 -16.71 30.10 -15.73
CA LEU A 290 -15.62 30.36 -14.81
C LEU A 290 -14.26 30.42 -15.52
N SER A 291 -13.36 31.25 -14.99
CA SER A 291 -11.96 31.20 -15.41
C SER A 291 -11.36 29.83 -15.09
N LYS A 292 -10.32 29.43 -15.84
CA LYS A 292 -9.68 28.12 -15.63
C LYS A 292 -9.05 28.05 -14.24
N GLU A 293 -8.50 29.17 -13.79
CA GLU A 293 -7.90 29.36 -12.49
C GLU A 293 -8.95 29.20 -11.37
N ASP A 294 -10.15 29.79 -11.50
CA ASP A 294 -11.23 29.61 -10.53
C ASP A 294 -11.74 28.16 -10.47
N VAL A 295 -11.78 27.46 -11.62
CA VAL A 295 -12.11 26.03 -11.65
C VAL A 295 -11.05 25.22 -10.91
N LEU A 296 -9.76 25.47 -11.16
CA LEU A 296 -8.66 24.79 -10.46
C LEU A 296 -8.65 25.08 -8.96
N ALA A 297 -8.88 26.33 -8.55
CA ALA A 297 -9.05 26.70 -7.15
C ALA A 297 -10.18 25.87 -6.53
N THR A 298 -11.33 25.84 -7.19
CA THR A 298 -12.51 25.09 -6.71
C THR A 298 -12.27 23.59 -6.64
N LEU A 299 -11.58 22.98 -7.61
CA LEU A 299 -11.20 21.57 -7.59
C LEU A 299 -10.20 21.24 -6.47
N CYS A 300 -9.28 22.15 -6.17
CA CYS A 300 -8.36 22.00 -5.02
C CYS A 300 -9.13 22.02 -3.70
N HIS A 301 -10.07 22.97 -3.55
CA HIS A 301 -10.99 23.02 -2.40
C HIS A 301 -11.88 21.78 -2.31
N PHE A 302 -12.35 21.24 -3.44
CA PHE A 302 -13.15 20.03 -3.48
C PHE A 302 -12.38 18.81 -2.93
N SER A 303 -11.15 18.63 -3.39
CA SER A 303 -10.25 17.56 -2.92
C SER A 303 -9.96 17.72 -1.43
N ALA A 304 -9.61 18.94 -0.98
CA ALA A 304 -9.40 19.22 0.44
C ALA A 304 -10.65 18.94 1.28
N ARG A 305 -11.84 19.33 0.80
CA ARG A 305 -13.09 19.16 1.55
C ARG A 305 -13.47 17.70 1.73
N GLY A 306 -13.31 16.87 0.69
CA GLY A 306 -13.51 15.42 0.80
C GLY A 306 -12.63 14.79 1.87
N ILE A 307 -11.34 15.16 1.91
CA ILE A 307 -10.39 14.71 2.94
C ILE A 307 -10.83 15.20 4.33
N ILE A 308 -11.08 16.51 4.50
CA ILE A 308 -11.44 17.12 5.78
C ILE A 308 -12.68 16.47 6.39
N ASP A 309 -13.74 16.33 5.59
CA ASP A 309 -15.02 15.81 6.07
C ASP A 309 -14.88 14.33 6.44
N ALA A 310 -14.09 13.56 5.70
CA ALA A 310 -13.80 12.17 6.04
C ALA A 310 -13.00 12.03 7.35
N ILE A 311 -12.00 12.89 7.56
CA ILE A 311 -11.22 12.91 8.82
C ILE A 311 -12.12 13.28 10.00
N LYS A 312 -12.98 14.30 9.86
CA LYS A 312 -13.92 14.74 10.91
C LYS A 312 -14.99 13.69 11.24
N ARG A 313 -15.38 12.84 10.28
CA ARG A 313 -16.26 11.69 10.52
C ARG A 313 -15.57 10.56 11.28
N THR A 314 -14.24 10.49 11.20
CA THR A 314 -13.45 9.38 11.76
C THR A 314 -13.00 9.66 13.19
N ILE A 315 -12.63 10.91 13.46
CA ILE A 315 -11.95 11.29 14.70
C ILE A 315 -12.84 12.24 15.51
N ASP A 316 -12.90 12.00 16.82
CA ASP A 316 -13.61 12.90 17.73
C ASP A 316 -13.02 14.32 17.66
N SER A 317 -13.88 15.33 17.62
CA SER A 317 -13.50 16.75 17.60
C SER A 317 -12.55 17.18 18.74
N SER A 318 -12.53 16.45 19.85
CA SER A 318 -11.65 16.68 21.00
C SER A 318 -10.27 16.01 20.87
N ALA A 319 -10.09 15.10 19.91
CA ALA A 319 -8.82 14.43 19.69
C ALA A 319 -7.83 15.32 18.92
N MET A 320 -6.55 15.03 19.11
CA MET A 320 -5.43 15.69 18.42
C MET A 320 -4.71 14.65 17.54
N PRO A 321 -5.28 14.29 16.39
CA PRO A 321 -4.72 13.22 15.59
C PRO A 321 -3.41 13.63 14.93
N LYS A 322 -2.55 12.65 14.68
CA LYS A 322 -1.38 12.84 13.82
C LYS A 322 -1.69 12.39 12.41
N ILE A 323 -1.55 13.30 11.45
CA ILE A 323 -1.78 13.04 10.03
C ILE A 323 -0.42 12.95 9.35
N PHE A 324 -0.07 11.76 8.87
CA PHE A 324 1.11 11.50 8.07
C PHE A 324 0.73 11.53 6.59
N MET A 325 1.18 12.57 5.88
CA MET A 325 0.88 12.77 4.47
C MET A 325 1.90 12.07 3.57
N SER A 326 1.41 11.54 2.45
CA SER A 326 2.16 10.94 1.35
C SER A 326 1.47 11.22 0.01
N GLY A 327 2.11 10.85 -1.10
CA GLY A 327 1.57 11.03 -2.46
C GLY A 327 1.74 12.46 -2.99
N GLY A 328 1.63 12.64 -4.31
CA GLY A 328 2.00 13.89 -4.98
C GLY A 328 1.25 15.14 -4.50
N GLY A 329 0.02 14.99 -3.99
CA GLY A 329 -0.81 16.11 -3.54
C GLY A 329 -0.29 16.79 -2.26
N MET A 330 0.59 16.14 -1.49
CA MET A 330 1.27 16.78 -0.35
C MET A 330 2.19 17.95 -0.78
N HIS A 331 2.56 18.00 -2.07
CA HIS A 331 3.36 19.09 -2.64
C HIS A 331 2.52 20.25 -3.16
N ASN A 332 1.18 20.18 -3.09
CA ASN A 332 0.29 21.29 -3.40
C ASN A 332 0.09 22.17 -2.14
N PRO A 333 0.70 23.38 -2.06
CA PRO A 333 0.67 24.18 -0.83
C PRO A 333 -0.74 24.66 -0.47
N LEU A 334 -1.58 24.99 -1.46
CA LEU A 334 -2.97 25.39 -1.22
C LEU A 334 -3.76 24.25 -0.58
N LEU A 335 -3.61 23.03 -1.09
CA LEU A 335 -4.30 21.86 -0.52
C LEU A 335 -3.89 21.66 0.95
N VAL A 336 -2.59 21.67 1.23
CA VAL A 336 -2.05 21.48 2.59
C VAL A 336 -2.49 22.60 3.54
N GLU A 337 -2.51 23.85 3.07
CA GLU A 337 -3.02 24.99 3.83
C GLU A 337 -4.48 24.79 4.24
N LEU A 338 -5.35 24.43 3.29
CA LEU A 338 -6.77 24.17 3.55
C LEU A 338 -6.98 23.04 4.57
N LEU A 339 -6.19 21.97 4.51
CA LEU A 339 -6.25 20.88 5.50
C LEU A 339 -5.89 21.39 6.90
N LYS A 340 -4.79 22.16 7.03
CA LYS A 340 -4.31 22.68 8.31
C LYS A 340 -5.28 23.69 8.93
N GLU A 341 -5.86 24.56 8.12
CA GLU A 341 -6.86 25.53 8.58
C GLU A 341 -8.13 24.84 9.11
N ALA A 342 -8.58 23.79 8.43
CA ALA A 342 -9.82 23.10 8.77
C ALA A 342 -9.67 22.06 9.90
N LEU A 343 -8.43 21.66 10.22
CA LEU A 343 -8.08 20.67 11.24
C LEU A 343 -7.01 21.25 12.20
N PRO A 344 -7.31 22.33 12.93
CA PRO A 344 -6.32 23.08 13.71
C PRO A 344 -5.74 22.31 14.91
N THR A 345 -6.41 21.24 15.35
CA THR A 345 -5.94 20.36 16.44
C THR A 345 -5.06 19.21 15.94
N ALA A 346 -5.01 18.97 14.64
CA ALA A 346 -4.22 17.90 14.06
C ALA A 346 -2.75 18.31 13.92
N VAL A 347 -1.85 17.36 14.14
CA VAL A 347 -0.42 17.53 13.86
C VAL A 347 -0.14 16.90 12.50
N PHE A 348 0.37 17.70 11.57
CA PHE A 348 0.71 17.27 10.22
C PHE A 348 2.20 16.98 10.09
N SER A 349 2.51 15.78 9.61
CA SER A 349 3.84 15.28 9.32
C SER A 349 3.85 14.62 7.95
N THR A 350 5.02 14.32 7.40
CA THR A 350 5.14 13.44 6.23
C THR A 350 5.49 12.03 6.66
N THR A 351 5.26 11.05 5.79
CA THR A 351 5.73 9.68 6.05
C THR A 351 7.25 9.57 6.17
N ASP A 352 8.02 10.59 5.76
CA ASP A 352 9.48 10.62 5.94
C ASP A 352 9.89 10.66 7.42
N GLU A 353 9.07 11.29 8.26
CA GLU A 353 9.27 11.33 9.73
C GLU A 353 9.09 9.96 10.40
N LEU A 354 8.51 8.99 9.68
CA LEU A 354 8.36 7.62 10.17
C LEU A 354 9.61 6.77 9.94
N GLU A 355 10.67 7.35 9.36
CA GLU A 355 11.99 6.74 9.14
C GLU A 355 11.96 5.43 8.33
N ILE A 356 10.89 5.18 7.57
CA ILE A 356 10.80 4.07 6.62
C ILE A 356 11.02 4.62 5.23
N ASN A 357 12.10 4.17 4.59
CA ASN A 357 12.34 4.45 3.19
C ASN A 357 11.11 4.00 2.35
N PRO A 358 10.46 4.92 1.60
CA PRO A 358 9.29 4.59 0.79
C PRO A 358 9.51 3.43 -0.18
N ASP A 359 10.69 3.37 -0.81
CA ASP A 359 11.05 2.29 -1.75
C ASP A 359 11.23 0.94 -1.03
N ALA A 360 11.58 0.98 0.26
CA ALA A 360 11.72 -0.22 1.07
C ALA A 360 10.42 -0.67 1.73
N LYS A 361 9.38 0.18 1.77
CA LYS A 361 8.18 -0.01 2.61
C LYS A 361 7.52 -1.38 2.37
N GLU A 362 7.35 -1.77 1.11
CA GLU A 362 6.70 -3.04 0.78
C GLU A 362 7.57 -4.25 1.14
N ALA A 363 8.89 -4.18 0.89
CA ALA A 363 9.80 -5.25 1.30
C ALA A 363 9.84 -5.39 2.85
N VAL A 364 9.88 -4.27 3.58
CA VAL A 364 9.78 -4.23 5.05
C VAL A 364 8.46 -4.84 5.55
N LEU A 365 7.33 -4.58 4.87
CA LEU A 365 6.05 -5.21 5.16
C LEU A 365 6.16 -6.74 5.12
N PHE A 366 6.81 -7.33 4.11
CA PHE A 366 6.95 -8.79 4.07
C PHE A 366 7.84 -9.32 5.19
N ALA A 367 8.90 -8.60 5.56
CA ALA A 367 9.73 -8.97 6.72
C ALA A 367 8.90 -8.98 8.03
N LEU A 368 8.00 -8.01 8.20
CA LEU A 368 7.07 -7.95 9.34
C LEU A 368 6.07 -9.10 9.32
N LEU A 369 5.43 -9.37 8.19
CA LEU A 369 4.48 -10.48 8.07
C LEU A 369 5.14 -11.83 8.37
N ALA A 370 6.40 -12.02 7.95
CA ALA A 370 7.19 -13.19 8.32
C ALA A 370 7.51 -13.26 9.82
N ASN A 371 7.80 -12.13 10.48
CA ASN A 371 7.96 -12.09 11.93
C ASN A 371 6.68 -12.53 12.66
N GLU A 372 5.52 -12.02 12.23
CA GLU A 372 4.23 -12.38 12.81
C GLU A 372 3.83 -13.83 12.53
N ASN A 373 4.21 -14.38 11.36
CA ASN A 373 4.01 -15.80 11.08
C ASN A 373 4.80 -16.73 12.01
N LEU A 374 5.98 -16.29 12.46
CA LEU A 374 6.86 -17.11 13.29
C LEU A 374 6.59 -16.99 14.78
N ALA A 375 6.29 -15.78 15.24
CA ALA A 375 6.28 -15.46 16.67
C ALA A 375 5.01 -14.74 17.12
N GLY A 376 4.20 -14.27 16.18
CA GLY A 376 2.96 -13.57 16.47
C GLY A 376 1.79 -14.52 16.66
N ASN A 377 0.66 -13.91 17.01
CA ASN A 377 -0.66 -14.53 16.93
C ASN A 377 -1.51 -13.69 15.97
N PRO A 378 -2.57 -14.26 15.36
CA PRO A 378 -3.49 -13.48 14.54
C PRO A 378 -3.99 -12.25 15.30
N ILE A 379 -3.77 -11.07 14.73
CA ILE A 379 -4.30 -9.80 15.26
C ILE A 379 -5.79 -9.74 14.88
N ASN A 380 -6.63 -9.40 15.86
CA ASN A 380 -8.07 -9.32 15.64
C ASN A 380 -8.46 -8.01 14.93
N PHE A 381 -8.62 -8.06 13.61
CA PHE A 381 -9.12 -6.95 12.78
C PHE A 381 -10.66 -6.89 12.71
N GLY A 382 -11.36 -7.67 13.56
CA GLY A 382 -12.81 -7.78 13.56
C GLY A 382 -13.35 -8.62 12.39
N ASP A 383 -14.67 -8.59 12.20
CA ASP A 383 -15.37 -9.35 11.16
C ASP A 383 -15.42 -8.61 9.81
N ARG A 384 -14.34 -7.90 9.48
CA ARG A 384 -14.34 -7.06 8.28
C ARG A 384 -14.09 -7.85 7.01
N GLU A 385 -14.96 -7.62 6.04
CA GLU A 385 -14.82 -8.19 4.71
C GLU A 385 -13.49 -7.75 4.09
N GLY A 386 -12.73 -8.72 3.57
CA GLY A 386 -11.45 -8.46 2.93
C GLY A 386 -10.22 -8.36 3.85
N VAL A 387 -10.35 -8.23 5.17
CA VAL A 387 -9.22 -8.10 6.12
C VAL A 387 -9.31 -9.14 7.25
N PRO A 388 -9.05 -10.43 6.97
CA PRO A 388 -9.19 -11.48 7.96
C PRO A 388 -8.11 -11.43 9.06
N SER A 389 -8.46 -11.90 10.25
CA SER A 389 -7.51 -12.03 11.36
C SER A 389 -6.65 -13.29 11.19
N VAL A 390 -5.48 -13.16 10.55
CA VAL A 390 -4.63 -14.32 10.19
C VAL A 390 -3.12 -13.99 10.19
N CYS A 391 -2.29 -14.94 10.64
CA CYS A 391 -0.86 -14.93 10.36
C CYS A 391 -0.58 -15.52 8.98
N MET A 392 0.18 -14.80 8.16
CA MET A 392 0.32 -15.09 6.73
C MET A 392 1.62 -15.79 6.37
N GLY A 393 1.56 -16.70 5.41
CA GLY A 393 2.72 -17.30 4.77
C GLY A 393 2.76 -18.83 4.86
N LYS A 394 3.72 -19.41 4.14
CA LYS A 394 4.08 -20.83 4.10
C LYS A 394 5.58 -20.97 4.30
N ILE A 395 6.00 -21.96 5.08
CA ILE A 395 7.40 -22.16 5.44
C ILE A 395 8.04 -23.18 4.50
N SER A 396 9.12 -22.77 3.84
CA SER A 396 10.00 -23.57 3.00
C SER A 396 11.30 -23.81 3.76
N LEU A 397 11.71 -25.07 3.91
CA LEU A 397 12.92 -25.46 4.64
C LEU A 397 14.07 -25.71 3.64
N PRO A 398 15.33 -25.36 3.97
CA PRO A 398 16.49 -25.65 3.13
C PRO A 398 16.79 -27.14 2.95
#